data_AF-A0A5B7BBM8-F1
#
_entry.id   AF-A0A5B7BBM8-F1
#
_cell.length_a   1.000
_cell.length_b   1.000
_cell.length_c   1.000
_cell.angle_alpha   90.00
_cell.angle_beta   90.00
_cell.angle_gamma   90.00
#
_symmetry.space_group_name_H-M   'P 1'
#
loop_
_entity.id
_entity.type
_entity.pdbx_description
1 polymer ?
#
loop_
_entity_poly.entity_id
_entity_poly.type
_entity_poly.pdbx_seq_one_letter_code
_entity_poly.pdbx_strand_id
1 'polypeptide(L)'
;MIFGSAEPLESYCVHLLLSKDEIYFTVLETKGYCSVYGPRSIVQVEELLRRKLAKEAADKEFQEFVQLLKSAKTMPLHAKPPKSSWMVEESIQHRIKSLEAYAIDACKNDDQKNTAGAVTCLI
;
A
#
# COMPACT_ATOMS: atom_id res chain seq x y z
N MET A 1 13.29 24.40 39.33
CA MET A 1 13.09 23.01 38.88
C MET A 1 11.85 22.50 39.59
N ILE A 2 10.69 22.48 38.93
CA ILE A 2 9.37 22.12 39.47
C ILE A 2 8.72 21.25 38.38
N PHE A 3 8.66 19.93 38.56
CA PHE A 3 7.49 19.13 38.98
C PHE A 3 6.25 19.29 38.06
N GLY A 4 5.85 18.16 37.45
CA GLY A 4 4.46 17.80 37.13
C GLY A 4 3.52 18.89 36.60
N SER A 5 3.79 19.44 35.42
CA SER A 5 2.75 20.12 34.64
C SER A 5 1.89 19.07 33.92
N ALA A 6 0.62 19.38 33.67
CA ALA A 6 -0.31 18.54 32.88
C ALA A 6 0.12 18.36 31.39
N GLU A 7 1.22 19.00 30.99
CA GLU A 7 1.68 19.18 29.62
C GLU A 7 2.23 17.93 28.89
N PRO A 8 2.82 16.90 29.52
CA PRO A 8 3.33 15.74 28.77
C PRO A 8 2.21 14.91 28.14
N LEU A 9 1.12 14.70 28.86
CA LEU A 9 -0.03 13.95 28.35
C LEU A 9 -0.78 14.77 27.31
N GLU A 10 -1.00 16.05 27.57
CA GLU A 10 -1.64 16.96 26.62
C GLU A 10 -0.82 17.11 25.33
N SER A 11 0.51 17.28 25.44
CA SER A 11 1.43 17.33 24.30
C SER A 11 1.44 16.02 23.52
N TYR A 12 1.43 14.87 24.20
CA TYR A 12 1.29 13.57 23.53
C TYR A 12 -0.07 13.42 22.83
N CYS A 13 -1.17 13.83 23.47
CA CYS A 13 -2.50 13.82 22.87
C CYS A 13 -2.59 14.72 21.64
N VAL A 14 -2.02 15.92 21.71
CA VAL A 14 -1.95 16.85 20.57
C VAL A 14 -1.08 16.26 19.46
N HIS A 15 0.10 15.71 19.78
CA HIS A 15 0.94 15.03 18.79
C HIS A 15 0.20 13.87 18.14
N LEU A 16 -0.45 13.00 18.91
CA LEU A 16 -1.17 11.84 18.40
C LEU A 16 -2.38 12.21 17.52
N LEU A 17 -3.08 13.30 17.84
CA LEU A 17 -4.18 13.82 17.02
C LEU A 17 -3.64 14.40 15.71
N LEU A 18 -2.66 15.30 15.80
CA LEU A 18 -2.12 16.00 14.63
C LEU A 18 -1.27 15.10 13.73
N SER A 19 -0.64 14.06 14.29
CA SER A 19 0.09 13.06 13.51
C SER A 19 -0.83 12.18 12.68
N LYS A 20 -2.11 12.04 13.04
CA LYS A 20 -3.11 11.35 12.21
C LYS A 20 -3.60 12.22 11.05
N ASP A 21 -3.55 13.53 11.22
CA ASP A 21 -3.94 14.53 10.23
C ASP A 21 -2.74 15.02 9.39
N GLU A 22 -1.99 14.06 8.81
CA GLU A 22 -0.78 14.31 8.00
C GLU A 22 -1.03 15.24 6.79
N ILE A 23 -2.30 15.37 6.38
CA ILE A 23 -2.76 16.19 5.26
C ILE A 23 -2.79 17.68 5.64
N TYR A 24 -3.25 18.01 6.85
CA TYR A 24 -3.54 19.40 7.23
C TYR A 24 -2.40 20.04 8.02
N PHE A 25 -1.67 19.23 8.79
CA PHE A 25 -0.59 19.71 9.64
C PHE A 25 0.75 19.11 9.22
N THR A 26 1.81 19.86 9.50
CA THR A 26 3.18 19.42 9.33
C THR A 26 3.97 19.74 10.58
N VAL A 27 4.97 18.91 10.89
CA VAL A 27 5.93 19.23 11.93
C VAL A 27 6.85 20.34 11.39
N LEU A 28 6.92 21.44 12.12
CA LEU A 28 7.80 22.57 11.82
C LEU A 28 9.15 22.40 12.52
N GLU A 29 9.12 22.02 13.80
CA GLU A 29 10.31 21.80 14.62
C GLU A 29 10.09 20.61 15.54
N THR A 30 11.17 19.88 15.86
CA THR A 30 11.15 18.86 16.91
C THR A 30 12.25 19.17 17.91
N LYS A 31 11.88 19.40 19.18
CA LYS A 31 12.80 19.67 20.29
C LYS A 31 12.64 18.57 21.33
N GLY A 32 13.52 17.57 21.26
CA GLY A 32 13.44 16.39 22.12
C GLY A 32 12.12 15.65 21.92
N TYR A 33 11.33 15.52 22.99
CA TYR A 33 10.03 14.84 22.98
C TYR A 33 8.86 15.72 22.52
N CYS A 34 9.10 17.00 22.23
CA CYS A 34 8.07 17.96 21.85
C CYS A 34 8.15 18.29 20.35
N SER A 35 7.07 18.04 19.62
CA SER A 35 6.92 18.42 18.21
C SER A 35 6.05 19.67 18.10
N VAL A 36 6.54 20.68 17.38
CA VAL A 36 5.77 21.87 17.04
C VAL A 36 5.11 21.64 15.69
N TYR A 37 3.78 21.72 15.66
CA TYR A 37 2.99 21.55 14.46
C TYR A 37 2.56 22.91 13.88
N GLY A 38 2.48 22.98 12.57
CA GLY A 38 1.95 24.13 11.84
C GLY A 38 0.97 23.70 10.76
N PRO A 39 0.01 24.57 10.40
CA PRO A 39 -0.89 24.31 9.29
C PRO A 39 -0.12 24.31 7.97
N ARG A 40 -0.47 23.39 7.07
CA ARG A 40 0.00 23.42 5.68
C ARG A 40 -0.74 24.50 4.89
N SER A 41 -0.12 24.99 3.82
CA SER A 41 -0.81 25.89 2.90
C SER A 41 -1.91 25.14 2.15
N ILE A 42 -2.95 25.85 1.71
CA ILE A 42 -4.07 25.23 1.00
C ILE A 42 -3.62 24.47 -0.26
N VAL A 43 -2.64 25.00 -0.99
CA VAL A 43 -2.05 24.36 -2.17
C VAL A 43 -1.41 23.02 -1.82
N GLN A 44 -0.72 22.93 -0.67
CA GLN A 44 -0.13 21.68 -0.19
C GLN A 44 -1.20 20.67 0.24
N VAL A 45 -2.24 21.14 0.93
CA VAL A 45 -3.37 20.32 1.38
C VAL A 45 -4.09 19.70 0.18
N GLU A 46 -4.41 20.50 -0.84
CA GLU A 46 -5.10 20.04 -2.05
C GLU A 46 -4.28 18.99 -2.81
N GLU A 47 -2.97 19.21 -2.98
CA GLU A 47 -2.09 18.24 -3.63
C GLU A 47 -1.97 16.94 -2.83
N LEU A 48 -1.84 17.02 -1.50
CA LEU A 48 -1.79 15.84 -0.63
C LEU A 48 -3.10 15.05 -0.69
N LEU A 49 -4.24 15.74 -0.71
CA LEU A 49 -5.54 15.10 -0.84
C LEU A 49 -5.68 14.38 -2.19
N ARG A 50 -5.26 15.02 -3.28
CA ARG A 50 -5.25 14.42 -4.62
C ARG A 50 -4.37 13.17 -4.66
N ARG A 51 -3.17 13.22 -4.09
CA ARG A 51 -2.26 12.06 -3.99
C ARG A 51 -2.85 10.94 -3.16
N LYS A 52 -3.49 11.26 -2.03
CA LYS A 52 -4.16 10.28 -1.18
C LYS A 52 -5.26 9.55 -1.95
N LEU A 53 -6.13 10.29 -2.64
CA LEU A 53 -7.20 9.70 -3.45
C LEU A 53 -6.65 8.83 -4.59
N ALA A 54 -5.60 9.30 -5.28
CA ALA A 54 -4.95 8.52 -6.33
C ALA A 54 -4.32 7.23 -5.78
N LYS A 55 -3.69 7.30 -4.60
CA LYS A 55 -3.12 6.13 -3.92
C LYS A 55 -4.22 5.15 -3.50
N GLU A 56 -5.30 5.63 -2.88
CA GLU A 56 -6.43 4.78 -2.46
C GLU A 56 -7.08 4.08 -3.65
N ALA A 57 -7.23 4.77 -4.79
CA ALA A 57 -7.71 4.17 -6.03
C ALA A 57 -6.75 3.08 -6.54
N ALA A 58 -5.45 3.36 -6.61
CA ALA A 58 -4.44 2.38 -7.03
C ALA A 58 -4.37 1.16 -6.09
N ASP A 59 -4.44 1.38 -4.78
CA ASP A 59 -4.46 0.32 -3.77
C ASP A 59 -5.71 -0.55 -3.93
N LYS A 60 -6.87 0.06 -4.21
CA LYS A 60 -8.12 -0.67 -4.48
C LYS A 60 -8.01 -1.53 -5.73
N GLU A 61 -7.57 -0.97 -6.85
CA GLU A 61 -7.35 -1.72 -8.10
C GLU A 61 -6.35 -2.88 -7.89
N PHE A 62 -5.33 -2.68 -7.07
CA PHE A 62 -4.39 -3.75 -6.72
C PHE A 62 -5.05 -4.86 -5.92
N GLN A 63 -5.88 -4.51 -4.93
CA GLN A 63 -6.63 -5.51 -4.16
C GLN A 63 -7.61 -6.30 -5.03
N GLU A 64 -8.30 -5.66 -5.97
CA GLU A 64 -9.19 -6.31 -6.93
C GLU A 64 -8.43 -7.34 -7.78
N PHE A 65 -7.24 -6.97 -8.27
CA PHE A 65 -6.36 -7.89 -8.99
C PHE A 65 -5.93 -9.09 -8.12
N VAL A 66 -5.54 -8.85 -6.87
CA VAL A 66 -5.16 -9.92 -5.93
C VAL A 66 -6.35 -10.86 -5.66
N GLN A 67 -7.57 -10.35 -5.52
CA GLN A 67 -8.76 -11.17 -5.34
C GLN A 67 -9.07 -12.03 -6.56
N LEU A 68 -8.87 -11.47 -7.76
CA LEU A 68 -9.07 -12.17 -9.00
C LEU A 68 -8.03 -13.31 -9.16
N LEU A 69 -6.77 -13.08 -8.82
CA LEU A 69 -5.75 -14.14 -8.75
C LEU A 69 -6.08 -15.23 -7.72
N LYS A 70 -6.53 -14.84 -6.52
CA LYS A 70 -6.96 -15.81 -5.48
C LYS A 70 -8.13 -16.66 -5.96
N SER A 71 -9.12 -16.05 -6.61
CA SER A 71 -10.28 -16.75 -7.17
C SER A 71 -9.82 -17.76 -8.23
N ALA A 72 -9.01 -17.32 -9.20
CA ALA A 72 -8.46 -18.21 -10.22
C ALA A 72 -7.63 -19.37 -9.62
N LYS A 73 -6.85 -19.10 -8.56
CA LYS A 73 -6.08 -20.13 -7.85
C LYS A 73 -6.97 -21.24 -7.27
N THR A 74 -8.15 -20.88 -6.76
CA THR A 74 -9.09 -21.85 -6.18
C THR A 74 -9.90 -22.64 -7.22
N MET A 75 -9.87 -22.25 -8.49
CA MET A 75 -10.62 -22.94 -9.54
C MET A 75 -10.02 -24.31 -9.88
N PRO A 76 -10.86 -25.33 -10.17
CA PRO A 76 -10.43 -26.59 -10.76
C PRO A 76 -9.68 -26.34 -12.08
N LEU A 77 -8.71 -27.20 -12.42
CA LEU A 77 -7.85 -27.04 -13.61
C LEU A 77 -8.62 -26.78 -14.92
N HIS A 78 -9.76 -27.44 -15.12
CA HIS A 78 -10.59 -27.30 -16.32
C HIS A 78 -11.44 -26.00 -16.36
N ALA A 79 -11.59 -25.34 -15.21
CA ALA A 79 -12.34 -24.10 -15.06
C ALA A 79 -11.42 -22.88 -14.89
N LYS A 80 -10.10 -23.08 -14.93
CA LYS A 80 -9.13 -21.97 -14.83
C LYS A 80 -9.22 -21.08 -16.07
N PRO A 81 -9.13 -19.75 -15.89
CA PRO A 81 -9.09 -18.83 -17.01
C PRO A 81 -7.87 -19.13 -17.92
N PRO A 82 -8.04 -19.11 -19.25
CA PRO A 82 -6.95 -19.35 -20.17
C PRO A 82 -5.92 -18.21 -20.11
N LYS A 83 -4.65 -18.49 -20.43
CA LYS A 83 -3.57 -17.48 -20.44
C LYS A 83 -3.93 -16.21 -21.21
N SER A 84 -4.62 -16.37 -22.33
CA SER A 84 -5.06 -15.26 -23.19
C SER A 84 -6.03 -14.30 -22.49
N SER A 85 -6.84 -14.75 -21.53
CA SER A 85 -7.78 -13.84 -20.83
C SER A 85 -7.08 -12.84 -19.93
N TRP A 86 -5.86 -13.14 -19.47
CA TRP A 86 -5.04 -12.22 -18.66
C TRP A 86 -4.33 -11.15 -19.50
N MET A 87 -4.31 -11.32 -20.83
CA MET A 87 -3.57 -10.48 -21.76
C MET A 87 -4.47 -9.48 -22.49
N VAL A 88 -5.77 -9.43 -22.18
CA VAL A 88 -6.75 -8.54 -22.83
C VAL A 88 -6.63 -7.11 -22.29
N GLU A 89 -6.48 -6.96 -20.98
CA GLU A 89 -6.36 -5.66 -20.34
C GLU A 89 -4.89 -5.34 -20.07
N GLU A 90 -4.42 -4.19 -20.56
CA GLU A 90 -3.00 -3.80 -20.49
C GLU A 90 -2.51 -3.65 -19.04
N SER A 91 -3.38 -3.15 -18.15
CA SER A 91 -3.13 -2.99 -16.71
C SER A 91 -2.86 -4.36 -16.03
N ILE A 92 -3.67 -5.37 -16.37
CA ILE A 92 -3.55 -6.74 -15.88
C ILE A 92 -2.31 -7.39 -16.49
N GLN A 93 -2.11 -7.25 -17.81
CA GLN A 93 -0.96 -7.81 -18.51
C GLN A 93 0.36 -7.34 -17.90
N HIS A 94 0.52 -6.05 -17.62
CA HIS A 94 1.76 -5.52 -17.03
C HIS A 94 2.02 -6.11 -15.63
N ARG A 95 0.97 -6.20 -14.79
CA ARG A 95 1.06 -6.76 -13.43
C ARG A 95 1.41 -8.25 -13.45
N ILE A 96 0.82 -8.98 -14.38
CA ILE A 96 1.06 -10.40 -14.61
C ILE A 96 2.52 -10.65 -15.03
N LYS A 97 3.03 -9.92 -16.03
CA LYS A 97 4.45 -10.00 -16.46
C LYS A 97 5.42 -9.67 -15.33
N SER A 98 5.11 -8.64 -14.54
CA SER A 98 5.92 -8.25 -13.38
C SER A 98 5.93 -9.37 -12.32
N LEU A 99 4.79 -10.02 -12.10
CA LEU A 99 4.67 -11.16 -11.18
C LEU A 99 5.43 -12.39 -11.68
N GLU A 100 5.40 -12.69 -12.97
CA GLU A 100 6.20 -13.75 -13.58
C GLU A 100 7.69 -13.50 -13.40
N ALA A 101 8.17 -12.30 -13.71
CA ALA A 101 9.56 -11.91 -13.53
C ALA A 101 9.99 -12.05 -12.05
N TYR A 102 9.18 -11.54 -11.12
CA TYR A 102 9.43 -11.70 -9.69
C TYR A 102 9.49 -13.18 -9.26
N ALA A 103 8.56 -14.01 -9.77
CA ALA A 103 8.53 -15.43 -9.44
C ALA A 103 9.77 -16.17 -9.96
N ILE A 104 10.26 -15.80 -11.15
CA ILE A 104 11.49 -16.38 -11.73
C ILE A 104 12.73 -15.96 -10.91
N ASP A 105 12.83 -14.69 -10.54
CA ASP A 105 14.01 -14.16 -9.85
C ASP A 105 14.08 -14.53 -8.35
N ALA A 106 12.93 -14.72 -7.69
CA ALA A 106 12.87 -14.93 -6.25
C ALA A 106 12.95 -16.40 -5.80
N CYS A 107 12.85 -17.37 -6.71
CA CYS A 107 12.80 -18.79 -6.36
C CYS A 107 14.18 -19.37 -6.01
N LYS A 108 14.46 -19.50 -4.71
CA LYS A 108 15.72 -20.09 -4.20
C LYS A 108 15.56 -21.55 -3.75
N ASN A 109 14.36 -21.97 -3.38
CA ASN A 109 14.06 -23.32 -2.90
C ASN A 109 12.89 -23.97 -3.65
N ASP A 110 12.71 -25.28 -3.47
CA ASP A 110 11.72 -26.05 -4.23
C ASP A 110 10.26 -25.70 -3.87
N ASP A 111 9.99 -25.25 -2.64
CA ASP A 111 8.65 -24.77 -2.24
C ASP A 111 8.27 -23.47 -2.95
N GLN A 112 9.23 -22.55 -3.09
CA GLN A 112 9.07 -21.33 -3.87
C GLN A 112 8.88 -21.64 -5.35
N LYS A 113 9.67 -22.57 -5.91
CA LYS A 113 9.51 -23.02 -7.30
C LYS A 113 8.15 -23.67 -7.55
N ASN A 114 7.66 -24.48 -6.61
CA ASN A 114 6.32 -25.08 -6.70
C ASN A 114 5.22 -24.02 -6.63
N THR A 115 5.39 -23.01 -5.78
CA THR A 115 4.46 -21.88 -5.67
C THR A 115 4.49 -21.00 -6.92
N ALA A 116 5.67 -20.69 -7.45
CA ALA A 116 5.86 -19.99 -8.71
C ALA A 116 5.31 -20.79 -9.90
N GLY A 117 5.48 -22.11 -9.91
CA GLY A 117 4.86 -23.03 -10.87
C GLY A 117 3.34 -22.97 -10.81
N ALA A 118 2.75 -23.03 -9.61
CA ALA A 118 1.31 -22.93 -9.44
C ALA A 118 0.75 -21.57 -9.91
N VAL A 119 1.51 -20.48 -9.75
CA VAL A 119 1.15 -19.14 -10.21
C VAL A 119 1.34 -18.99 -11.73
N THR A 120 2.45 -19.44 -12.30
CA THR A 120 2.71 -19.45 -13.75
C THR A 120 1.85 -20.46 -14.53
N CYS A 121 1.23 -21.43 -13.85
CA CYS A 121 0.17 -22.26 -14.42
C CYS A 121 -1.21 -21.59 -14.40
N LEU A 122 -1.42 -20.52 -13.62
CA LEU A 122 -2.66 -19.74 -13.62
C LEU A 122 -2.65 -18.64 -14.68
N ILE A 123 -1.45 -18.16 -15.00
CA ILE A 123 -1.11 -17.11 -15.96
C ILE A 123 -0.79 -17.74 -17.30
#